data_AF-A0A517PNP6-F1
#
_entry.id   AF-A0A517PNP6-F1
#
_cell.length_a   1.000
_cell.length_b   1.000
_cell.length_c   1.000
_cell.angle_alpha   90.00
_cell.angle_beta   90.00
_cell.angle_gamma   90.00
#
_symmetry.space_group_name_H-M   'P 1'
#
loop_
_entity.id
_entity.type
_entity.pdbx_description
1 polymer ?
#
loop_
_entity_poly.entity_id
_entity_poly.type
_entity_poly.pdbx_seq_one_letter_code
_entity_poly.pdbx_strand_id
1 'polypeptide(L)'
;MKRRIILLLLLLAGCSRSTPSPGPAISFDEASGVITINPAVDAKRKISYGFPLGSVTVETLGHKEGELLFEYTHEVEGGYTVYLCRVPVTDQPVTIELPKGGDTEPKTSFDLEDSKFVREGSVFFD
;
A
#
# COMPACT_ATOMS: atom_id res chain seq x y z
N MET A 1 -28.49 -4.00 -54.92
CA MET A 1 -27.31 -3.36 -54.29
C MET A 1 -27.74 -2.75 -52.95
N LYS A 2 -27.46 -3.43 -51.81
CA LYS A 2 -27.80 -2.94 -50.46
C LYS A 2 -26.51 -2.52 -49.76
N ARG A 3 -26.32 -1.22 -49.54
CA ARG A 3 -25.19 -0.67 -48.78
C ARG A 3 -25.46 -0.88 -47.28
N ARG A 4 -24.61 -1.65 -46.61
CA ARG A 4 -24.60 -1.80 -45.15
C ARG A 4 -23.69 -0.71 -44.59
N ILE A 5 -24.26 0.20 -43.80
CA ILE A 5 -23.51 1.19 -43.01
C ILE A 5 -23.06 0.47 -41.73
N ILE A 6 -21.75 0.36 -41.54
CA ILE A 6 -21.14 -0.16 -40.31
C ILE A 6 -20.87 1.07 -39.44
N LEU A 7 -21.59 1.18 -38.33
CA LEU A 7 -21.37 2.22 -37.32
C LEU A 7 -20.27 1.72 -36.38
N LEU A 8 -19.06 2.25 -36.52
CA LEU A 8 -17.93 1.93 -35.64
C LEU A 8 -18.03 2.83 -34.39
N LEU A 9 -18.56 2.29 -33.28
CA LEU A 9 -18.46 2.94 -31.97
C LEU A 9 -17.04 2.75 -31.43
N LEU A 10 -16.21 3.79 -31.50
CA LEU A 10 -14.99 3.86 -30.69
C LEU A 10 -15.41 4.12 -29.23
N LEU A 11 -15.40 3.08 -28.40
CA LEU A 11 -15.32 3.25 -26.96
C LEU A 11 -13.93 3.79 -26.62
N LEU A 12 -13.82 5.11 -26.46
CA LEU A 12 -12.75 5.71 -25.68
C LEU A 12 -12.95 5.27 -24.23
N ALA A 13 -12.26 4.20 -23.83
CA ALA A 13 -12.00 3.90 -22.44
C ALA A 13 -11.16 5.05 -21.88
N GLY A 14 -11.85 6.11 -21.43
CA GLY A 14 -11.24 7.14 -20.63
C GLY A 14 -10.70 6.49 -19.38
N CYS A 15 -9.38 6.27 -19.36
CA CYS A 15 -8.64 6.01 -18.13
C CYS A 15 -8.80 7.26 -17.27
N SER A 16 -9.92 7.33 -16.53
CA SER A 16 -10.08 8.30 -15.47
C SER A 16 -9.06 7.91 -14.41
N ARG A 17 -7.85 8.50 -14.50
CA ARG A 17 -6.94 8.57 -13.37
C ARG A 17 -7.72 9.33 -12.29
N SER A 18 -8.29 8.58 -11.36
CA SER A 18 -8.92 9.13 -10.17
C SER A 18 -7.87 10.00 -9.50
N THR A 19 -8.12 11.31 -9.46
CA THR A 19 -7.31 12.23 -8.67
C THR A 19 -7.33 11.75 -7.23
N PRO A 20 -6.17 11.59 -6.57
CA PRO A 20 -6.10 11.16 -5.17
C PRO A 20 -6.98 12.04 -4.29
N SER A 21 -7.87 11.42 -3.52
CA SER A 21 -8.78 12.09 -2.59
C SER A 21 -8.01 12.79 -1.46
N PRO A 22 -8.48 13.94 -0.91
CA PRO A 22 -7.82 14.67 0.18
C PRO A 22 -7.97 13.97 1.56
N GLY A 23 -7.78 12.65 1.59
CA GLY A 23 -7.80 11.83 2.79
C GLY A 23 -6.49 11.91 3.59
N PRO A 24 -6.44 11.27 4.78
CA PRO A 24 -5.22 11.20 5.57
C PRO A 24 -4.12 10.42 4.82
N ALA A 25 -2.85 10.67 5.18
CA ALA A 25 -1.71 9.92 4.63
C ALA A 25 -1.79 8.41 4.92
N ILE A 26 -2.28 8.06 6.12
CA ILE A 26 -2.53 6.68 6.54
C ILE A 26 -3.89 6.64 7.25
N SER A 27 -4.73 5.67 6.89
CA SER A 27 -6.00 5.34 7.56
C SER A 27 -6.12 3.84 7.81
N PHE A 28 -6.98 3.47 8.75
CA PHE A 28 -7.29 2.08 9.05
C PHE A 28 -8.80 1.88 9.13
N ASP A 29 -9.29 0.86 8.43
CA ASP A 29 -10.65 0.38 8.57
C ASP A 29 -10.65 -0.84 9.52
N GLU A 30 -11.12 -0.62 10.74
CA GLU A 30 -11.17 -1.66 11.78
C GLU A 30 -12.09 -2.83 11.41
N ALA A 31 -13.16 -2.57 10.65
CA ALA A 31 -14.13 -3.60 10.31
C ALA A 31 -13.56 -4.61 9.29
N SER A 32 -12.81 -4.11 8.31
CA SER A 32 -12.16 -4.97 7.31
C SER A 32 -10.75 -5.40 7.71
N GLY A 33 -10.08 -4.66 8.60
CA GLY A 33 -8.68 -4.87 8.97
C GLY A 33 -7.71 -4.33 7.91
N VAL A 34 -8.09 -3.30 7.16
CA VAL A 34 -7.31 -2.78 6.04
C VAL A 34 -6.65 -1.44 6.40
N ILE A 35 -5.33 -1.41 6.29
CA ILE A 35 -4.52 -0.19 6.33
C ILE A 35 -4.49 0.37 4.90
N THR A 36 -4.73 1.67 4.75
CA THR A 36 -4.62 2.39 3.47
C THR A 36 -3.61 3.50 3.58
N ILE A 37 -2.69 3.59 2.62
CA ILE A 37 -1.69 4.64 2.50
C ILE A 37 -2.01 5.46 1.24
N ASN A 38 -2.17 6.76 1.38
CA ASN A 38 -2.45 7.66 0.26
C ASN A 38 -1.12 8.19 -0.32
N PRO A 39 -0.71 7.74 -1.53
CA PRO A 39 0.58 8.12 -2.10
C PRO A 39 0.68 9.59 -2.50
N ALA A 40 -0.44 10.32 -2.52
CA ALA A 40 -0.46 11.73 -2.90
C ALA A 40 -0.22 12.70 -1.74
N VAL A 41 -0.21 12.20 -0.50
CA VAL A 41 -0.08 13.05 0.69
C VAL A 41 1.38 13.04 1.16
N ASP A 42 2.06 14.17 0.96
CA ASP A 42 3.43 14.35 1.44
C ASP A 42 3.44 14.59 2.94
N ALA A 43 3.51 13.51 3.71
CA ALA A 43 3.58 13.57 5.16
C ALA A 43 4.52 12.50 5.70
N LYS A 44 5.30 12.86 6.72
CA LYS A 44 6.05 11.89 7.52
C LYS A 44 5.20 11.40 8.67
N ARG A 45 4.91 10.10 8.71
CA ARG A 45 4.06 9.52 9.75
C ARG A 45 4.42 8.06 9.97
N LYS A 46 4.54 7.67 11.23
CA LYS A 46 4.74 6.29 11.67
C LYS A 46 3.52 5.81 12.44
N ILE A 47 3.00 4.64 12.10
CA ILE A 47 1.91 3.99 12.83
C ILE A 47 2.06 2.47 12.76
N SER A 48 1.67 1.80 13.83
CA SER A 48 1.72 0.35 13.97
C SER A 48 0.32 -0.20 14.26
N TYR A 49 -0.02 -1.33 13.65
CA TYR A 49 -1.28 -2.03 13.82
C TYR A 49 -1.01 -3.49 14.14
N GLY A 50 -1.53 -3.95 15.28
CA GLY A 50 -1.35 -5.33 15.75
C GLY A 50 -2.38 -6.29 15.20
N PHE A 51 -1.96 -7.54 15.05
CA PHE A 51 -2.80 -8.72 14.84
C PHE A 51 -2.36 -9.82 15.84
N PRO A 52 -3.09 -10.95 15.99
CA PRO A 52 -2.88 -11.86 17.13
C PRO A 52 -1.45 -12.37 17.34
N LEU A 53 -0.65 -12.50 16.28
CA LEU A 53 0.71 -13.06 16.33
C LEU A 53 1.80 -12.06 15.93
N GLY A 54 1.47 -10.78 15.76
CA GLY A 54 2.44 -9.82 15.27
C GLY A 54 1.86 -8.44 14.99
N SER A 55 2.57 -7.69 14.16
CA SER A 55 2.17 -6.33 13.80
C SER A 55 2.69 -5.92 12.43
N VAL A 56 1.99 -4.96 11.83
CA VAL A 56 2.48 -4.20 10.68
C VAL A 56 2.76 -2.77 11.15
N THR A 57 3.96 -2.28 10.88
CA THR A 57 4.29 -0.86 11.06
C THR A 57 4.54 -0.22 9.70
N VAL A 58 3.86 0.90 9.44
CA VAL A 58 4.06 1.73 8.26
C VAL A 58 4.67 3.06 8.69
N GLU A 59 5.75 3.46 8.03
CA GLU A 59 6.38 4.76 8.21
C GLU A 59 6.52 5.49 6.88
N THR A 60 5.64 6.45 6.59
CA THR A 60 5.81 7.31 5.41
C THR A 60 6.99 8.25 5.62
N LEU A 61 7.90 8.31 4.67
CA LEU A 61 9.13 9.11 4.70
C LEU A 61 8.99 10.43 3.91
N GLY A 62 7.90 10.59 3.18
CA GLY A 62 7.59 11.74 2.33
C GLY A 62 7.86 11.47 0.86
N HIS A 63 7.67 12.50 0.03
CA HIS A 63 7.85 12.40 -1.41
C HIS A 63 9.30 12.59 -1.85
N LYS A 64 9.71 11.84 -2.86
CA LYS A 64 10.98 12.03 -3.58
C LYS A 64 10.78 11.63 -5.04
N GLU A 65 11.22 12.49 -5.96
CA GLU A 65 11.25 12.18 -7.41
C GLU A 65 9.89 11.73 -8.00
N GLY A 66 8.78 12.23 -7.46
CA GLY A 66 7.43 11.87 -7.90
C GLY A 66 6.90 10.56 -7.31
N GLU A 67 7.58 10.00 -6.32
CA GLU A 67 7.17 8.82 -5.58
C GLU A 67 6.98 9.14 -4.09
N LEU A 68 6.00 8.49 -3.45
CA LEU A 68 5.98 8.35 -2.01
C LEU A 68 6.99 7.26 -1.60
N LEU A 69 7.85 7.58 -0.64
CA LEU A 69 8.68 6.62 0.06
C LEU A 69 8.03 6.24 1.39
N PHE A 70 7.99 4.95 1.71
CA PHE A 70 7.56 4.47 3.02
C PHE A 70 8.31 3.21 3.44
N GLU A 71 8.58 3.06 4.74
CA GLU A 71 9.02 1.79 5.30
C GLU A 71 7.80 0.94 5.67
N TYR A 72 7.85 -0.34 5.30
CA TYR A 72 6.94 -1.37 5.72
C TYR A 72 7.71 -2.34 6.62
N THR A 73 7.30 -2.44 7.89
CA THR A 73 7.82 -3.43 8.83
C THR A 73 6.77 -4.48 9.06
N HIS A 74 7.14 -5.74 8.80
CA HIS A 74 6.36 -6.90 9.16
C HIS A 74 7.03 -7.57 10.35
N GLU A 75 6.30 -7.69 11.46
CA GLU A 75 6.75 -8.33 12.69
C GLU A 75 5.83 -9.51 13.01
N VAL A 76 6.42 -10.65 13.34
CA VAL A 76 5.75 -11.89 13.74
C VAL A 76 6.52 -12.50 14.90
N GLU A 77 5.83 -12.76 16.01
CA GLU A 77 6.37 -13.39 17.22
C GLU A 77 7.72 -12.79 17.69
N GLY A 78 7.89 -11.48 17.51
CA GLY A 78 9.07 -10.72 17.90
C GLY A 78 10.24 -10.76 16.92
N GLY A 79 10.15 -11.48 15.80
CA GLY A 79 11.06 -11.33 14.65
C GLY A 79 10.49 -10.31 13.67
N TYR A 80 11.31 -9.46 13.07
CA TYR A 80 10.82 -8.47 12.10
C TYR A 80 11.71 -8.31 10.89
N THR A 81 11.09 -7.89 9.78
CA THR A 81 11.78 -7.46 8.56
C THR A 81 11.25 -6.10 8.13
N VAL A 82 12.15 -5.24 7.65
CA VAL A 82 11.83 -3.90 7.17
C VAL A 82 12.19 -3.78 5.69
N TYR A 83 11.22 -3.30 4.92
CA TYR A 83 11.36 -2.98 3.51
C TYR A 83 11.17 -1.48 3.29
N LEU A 84 11.93 -0.91 2.37
CA LEU A 84 11.71 0.43 1.83
C LEU A 84 10.94 0.29 0.52
N CYS A 85 9.69 0.74 0.55
CA CYS A 85 8.76 0.70 -0.55
C CYS A 85 8.71 2.07 -1.26
N ARG A 86 8.39 2.03 -2.55
CA ARG A 86 8.24 3.20 -3.41
C ARG A 86 7.00 3.04 -4.26
N VAL A 87 6.18 4.09 -4.30
CA VAL A 87 4.98 4.11 -5.15
C VAL A 87 4.82 5.49 -5.79
N PRO A 88 4.46 5.60 -7.07
CA PRO A 88 4.18 6.87 -7.70
C PRO A 88 3.09 7.65 -6.96
N VAL A 89 3.26 8.96 -6.78
CA VAL A 89 2.28 9.82 -6.07
C VAL A 89 0.92 9.90 -6.79
N THR A 90 0.87 9.48 -8.05
CA THR A 90 -0.33 9.45 -8.90
C THR A 90 -1.07 8.13 -8.88
N ASP A 91 -0.53 7.11 -8.21
CA ASP A 91 -1.11 5.78 -8.18
C ASP A 91 -2.33 5.70 -7.25
N GLN A 92 -3.02 4.57 -7.32
CA GLN A 92 -4.09 4.25 -6.38
C GLN A 92 -3.53 4.14 -4.96
N PRO A 93 -4.36 4.37 -3.92
CA PRO A 93 -3.96 4.11 -2.55
C PRO A 93 -3.40 2.70 -2.38
N VAL A 94 -2.30 2.59 -1.64
CA VAL A 94 -1.71 1.32 -1.26
C VAL A 94 -2.55 0.71 -0.13
N THR A 95 -2.83 -0.59 -0.20
CA THR A 95 -3.56 -1.30 0.85
C THR A 95 -2.76 -2.45 1.43
N ILE A 96 -2.93 -2.65 2.74
CA ILE A 96 -2.38 -3.78 3.49
C ILE A 96 -3.54 -4.36 4.30
N GLU A 97 -3.98 -5.57 3.97
CA GLU A 97 -4.98 -6.31 4.73
C GLU A 97 -4.27 -7.12 5.82
N LEU A 98 -4.61 -6.86 7.07
CA LEU A 98 -4.07 -7.61 8.21
C LEU A 98 -4.60 -9.05 8.22
N PRO A 99 -3.76 -10.03 8.58
CA PRO A 99 -4.17 -11.43 8.61
C PRO A 99 -5.22 -11.69 9.71
N LYS A 100 -6.00 -12.76 9.53
CA LYS A 100 -7.09 -13.17 10.43
C LYS A 100 -6.92 -14.63 10.84
N GLY A 101 -7.55 -15.03 11.94
CA GLY A 101 -7.68 -16.45 12.29
C GLY A 101 -6.37 -17.18 12.62
N GLY A 102 -5.33 -16.46 13.02
CA GLY A 102 -4.01 -17.03 13.35
C GLY A 102 -3.03 -17.06 12.18
N ASP A 103 -3.42 -16.58 11.00
CA ASP A 103 -2.48 -16.30 9.91
C ASP A 103 -1.51 -15.19 10.31
N THR A 104 -0.32 -15.20 9.71
CA THR A 104 0.74 -14.22 9.98
C THR A 104 1.06 -13.34 8.78
N GLU A 105 0.58 -13.66 7.57
CA GLU A 105 0.98 -12.94 6.36
C GLU A 105 -0.06 -11.89 5.94
N PRO A 106 0.26 -10.59 5.98
CA PRO A 106 -0.59 -9.55 5.43
C PRO A 106 -0.68 -9.63 3.91
N LYS A 107 -1.82 -9.26 3.35
CA LYS A 107 -1.96 -9.11 1.88
C LYS A 107 -1.71 -7.66 1.48
N THR A 108 -0.71 -7.45 0.63
CA THR A 108 -0.31 -6.12 0.16
C THR A 108 -0.81 -5.87 -1.27
N SER A 109 -1.15 -4.62 -1.59
CA SER A 109 -1.45 -4.21 -2.98
C SER A 109 -0.19 -3.96 -3.82
N PHE A 110 0.98 -4.12 -3.22
CA PHE A 110 2.29 -3.94 -3.83
C PHE A 110 3.11 -5.22 -3.63
N ASP A 111 4.06 -5.44 -4.52
CA ASP A 111 4.98 -6.56 -4.41
C ASP A 111 6.15 -6.21 -3.48
N LEU A 112 6.46 -7.10 -2.54
CA LEU A 112 7.63 -6.95 -1.67
C LEU A 112 8.93 -7.23 -2.42
N GLU A 113 8.90 -8.02 -3.50
CA GLU A 113 10.07 -8.27 -4.34
C GLU A 113 10.55 -7.01 -5.08
N ASP A 114 9.63 -6.10 -5.38
CA ASP A 114 9.94 -4.77 -5.95
C ASP A 114 10.46 -3.78 -4.89
N SER A 115 10.35 -4.14 -3.60
CA SER A 115 10.76 -3.30 -2.48
C SER A 115 12.20 -3.58 -2.08
N LYS A 116 12.89 -2.55 -1.58
CA LYS A 116 14.28 -2.71 -1.12
C LYS A 116 14.29 -3.27 0.30
N PHE A 117 14.92 -4.43 0.52
CA PHE A 117 15.26 -4.89 1.86
C PHE A 117 16.13 -3.87 2.60
N VAL A 118 15.74 -3.51 3.81
CA VAL A 118 16.48 -2.56 4.66
C VAL A 118 17.23 -3.31 5.76
N ARG A 119 16.51 -4.08 6.58
CA ARG A 119 17.04 -4.82 7.72
C ARG A 119 16.07 -5.89 8.21
N GLU A 120 16.58 -6.82 8.98
CA GLU A 120 15.80 -7.74 9.81
C GLU A 120 16.38 -7.76 11.22
N GLY A 121 15.58 -8.19 12.20
CA GLY A 121 15.99 -8.22 13.59
C GLY A 121 14.98 -8.90 14.49
N SER A 122 15.18 -8.74 15.80
CA SER A 122 14.25 -9.25 16.79
C SER A 122 14.07 -8.25 17.92
N VAL A 123 12.81 -8.01 18.28
CA VAL A 123 12.43 -7.09 19.36
C VAL A 123 12.94 -7.52 20.73
N PHE A 124 13.41 -8.77 20.88
CA PHE A 124 13.98 -9.30 22.12
C PHE A 124 15.46 -8.97 22.30
N PHE A 125 16.16 -8.61 21.22
CA PHE A 125 17.61 -8.43 21.21
C PHE A 125 18.05 -7.06 20.68
N ASP A 126 17.10 -6.16 20.40
CA ASP A 126 17.30 -4.77 19.96
C ASP A 126 17.30 -3.76 21.11
#